data_AF-A0A1V5B7I4-F1
#
_entry.id   AF-A0A1V5B7I4-F1
#
_cell.length_a   1.000
_cell.length_b   1.000
_cell.length_c   1.000
_cell.angle_alpha   90.00
_cell.angle_beta   90.00
_cell.angle_gamma   90.00
#
_symmetry.space_group_name_H-M   'P 1'
#
loop_
_entity.id
_entity.type
_entity.pdbx_description
1 polymer ?
#
loop_
_entity_poly.entity_id
_entity_poly.type
_entity_poly.pdbx_seq_one_letter_code
_entity_poly.pdbx_strand_id
1 'polypeptide(L)'
;MRAELILILVLGLASLTAPAHAYNESGPVGPYNVSFVMNTTLDYKVIVEAPTRGVTSMGVKFDRYNLTIDSADYFAWLILTRYEEPMVANITANEYIVYSALISAGADKPNLYPLTIDGKPASLGNFRFERQFLGQGQYQEGDLIVAASYSPDARISEDGVYRGKTDCRIISTFPWEIIRDLIYTLHVEVPKEEEALLSPGNLSL
;
A
#
# COMPACT_ATOMS: atom_id res chain seq x y z
N MET A 1 23.14 -4.91 49.26
CA MET A 1 22.46 -6.05 48.61
C MET A 1 21.10 -5.73 47.99
N ARG A 2 20.08 -5.20 48.70
CA ARG A 2 18.75 -4.92 48.08
C ARG A 2 18.73 -3.79 47.03
N ALA A 3 19.55 -2.75 47.20
CA ALA A 3 19.60 -1.62 46.26
C ALA A 3 20.38 -1.94 44.97
N GLU A 4 21.37 -2.84 45.04
CA GLU A 4 22.20 -3.22 43.88
C GLU A 4 21.47 -4.15 42.92
N LEU A 5 20.56 -5.01 43.42
CA LEU A 5 19.73 -5.86 42.59
C LEU A 5 18.71 -5.07 41.73
N ILE A 6 18.21 -3.94 42.25
CA ILE A 6 17.25 -3.08 41.52
C ILE A 6 17.95 -2.35 40.38
N LEU A 7 19.19 -1.91 40.59
CA LEU A 7 19.96 -1.20 39.56
C LEU A 7 20.30 -2.11 38.36
N ILE A 8 20.60 -3.39 38.61
CA ILE A 8 20.88 -4.38 37.55
C ILE A 8 19.61 -4.69 36.73
N LEU A 9 18.44 -4.73 37.37
CA LEU A 9 17.17 -4.94 36.67
C LEU A 9 16.80 -3.76 35.76
N VAL A 10 17.04 -2.52 36.21
CA VAL A 10 16.79 -1.30 35.42
C VAL A 10 17.78 -1.15 34.24
N LEU A 11 19.03 -1.57 34.41
CA LEU A 11 20.03 -1.60 33.32
C LEU A 11 19.78 -2.72 32.30
N GLY A 12 19.22 -3.87 32.72
CA GLY A 12 18.82 -4.96 31.83
C GLY A 12 17.59 -4.64 30.97
N LEU A 13 16.66 -3.82 31.49
CA LEU A 13 15.50 -3.34 30.72
C LEU A 13 15.87 -2.27 29.68
N ALA A 14 16.91 -1.47 29.93
CA ALA A 14 17.38 -0.44 29.00
C ALA A 14 18.19 -0.99 27.80
N SER A 15 18.62 -2.25 27.85
CA SER A 15 19.45 -2.89 26.81
C SER A 15 18.64 -3.75 25.82
N LEU A 16 17.32 -3.83 25.98
CA LEU A 16 16.42 -4.59 25.08
C LEU A 16 15.80 -3.74 23.97
N THR A 17 16.02 -2.42 23.95
CA THR A 17 15.58 -1.57 22.84
C THR A 17 16.67 -1.54 21.79
N ALA A 18 16.77 -2.59 20.97
CA ALA A 18 17.44 -2.44 19.68
C ALA A 18 16.69 -1.33 18.93
N PRO A 19 17.37 -0.29 18.42
CA PRO A 19 16.72 0.66 17.54
C PRO A 19 16.14 -0.15 16.37
N ALA A 20 14.82 -0.15 16.22
CA ALA A 20 14.20 -0.61 14.99
C ALA A 20 14.76 0.29 13.89
N HIS A 21 15.72 -0.25 13.12
CA HIS A 21 16.20 0.44 11.94
C HIS A 21 15.05 0.43 10.95
N ALA A 22 14.32 1.55 10.87
CA ALA A 22 13.39 1.81 9.80
C ALA A 22 14.17 1.80 8.48
N TYR A 23 14.23 0.64 7.83
CA TYR A 23 14.84 0.51 6.52
C TYR A 23 13.95 1.23 5.51
N ASN A 24 14.54 2.16 4.78
CA ASN A 24 13.88 2.84 3.67
C ASN A 24 14.11 1.99 2.43
N GLU A 25 13.07 1.28 2.01
CA GLU A 25 13.06 0.55 0.76
C GLU A 25 12.90 1.55 -0.39
N SER A 26 13.75 1.46 -1.40
CA SER A 26 13.63 2.29 -2.60
C SER A 26 14.20 1.57 -3.80
N GLY A 27 13.47 1.60 -4.91
CA GLY A 27 13.94 1.00 -6.15
C GLY A 27 12.95 1.06 -7.31
N PRO A 28 13.40 0.65 -8.51
CA PRO A 28 12.60 0.71 -9.71
C PRO A 28 11.52 -0.39 -9.72
N VAL A 29 10.31 -0.01 -10.10
CA VAL A 29 9.17 -0.90 -10.37
C VAL A 29 8.61 -0.54 -11.74
N GLY A 30 9.16 -1.18 -12.78
CA GLY A 30 8.89 -0.77 -14.16
C GLY A 30 9.47 0.63 -14.44
N PRO A 31 8.67 1.57 -15.00
CA PRO A 31 9.14 2.94 -15.24
C PRO A 31 9.10 3.82 -13.99
N TYR A 32 8.51 3.35 -12.89
CA TYR A 32 8.37 4.11 -11.64
C TYR A 32 9.54 3.85 -10.70
N ASN A 33 9.84 4.82 -9.84
CA ASN A 33 10.70 4.61 -8.67
C ASN A 33 9.81 4.66 -7.42
N VAL A 34 9.81 3.58 -6.65
CA VAL A 34 8.93 3.40 -5.49
C VAL A 34 9.76 3.42 -4.23
N SER A 35 9.33 4.14 -3.20
CA SER A 35 9.95 4.10 -1.89
C SER A 35 8.96 4.03 -0.75
N PHE A 36 9.30 3.31 0.31
CA PHE A 36 8.46 3.14 1.51
C PHE A 36 9.27 2.64 2.70
N VAL A 37 8.67 2.67 3.89
CA VAL A 37 9.24 2.19 5.14
C VAL A 37 8.29 1.19 5.79
N MET A 38 8.78 -0.02 6.09
CA MET A 38 8.00 -1.04 6.82
C MET A 38 8.08 -0.91 8.34
N ASN A 39 9.12 -0.24 8.86
CA ASN A 39 9.37 -0.04 10.29
C ASN A 39 9.19 -1.31 11.16
N THR A 40 9.85 -2.39 10.77
CA THR A 40 9.73 -3.69 11.41
C THR A 40 11.09 -4.35 11.61
N THR A 41 11.15 -5.30 12.55
CA THR A 41 12.29 -6.21 12.75
C THR A 41 12.08 -7.58 12.11
N LEU A 42 10.91 -7.81 11.50
CA LEU A 42 10.64 -9.02 10.73
C LEU A 42 11.61 -9.11 9.55
N ASP A 43 12.10 -10.32 9.26
CA ASP A 43 12.84 -10.57 8.03
C ASP A 43 11.86 -10.61 6.86
N TYR A 44 12.17 -9.89 5.79
CA TYR A 44 11.36 -9.84 4.59
C TYR A 44 12.22 -9.59 3.35
N LYS A 45 11.65 -9.85 2.18
CA LYS A 45 12.27 -9.59 0.88
C LYS A 45 11.35 -8.74 0.03
N VAL A 46 11.95 -7.82 -0.72
CA VAL A 46 11.27 -7.07 -1.77
C VAL A 46 11.56 -7.72 -3.11
N ILE A 47 10.51 -8.10 -3.82
CA ILE A 47 10.57 -8.82 -5.10
C ILE A 47 9.85 -7.99 -6.15
N VAL A 48 10.60 -7.48 -7.14
CA VAL A 48 10.03 -6.80 -8.31
C VAL A 48 9.70 -7.85 -9.37
N GLU A 49 8.44 -7.93 -9.76
CA GLU A 49 7.96 -8.94 -10.70
C GLU A 49 8.06 -8.47 -12.16
N ALA A 50 8.01 -9.43 -13.08
CA ALA A 50 7.93 -9.11 -14.50
C ALA A 50 6.59 -8.40 -14.82
N PRO A 51 6.61 -7.37 -15.69
CA PRO A 51 5.39 -6.65 -16.05
C PRO A 51 4.41 -7.55 -16.78
N THR A 52 3.12 -7.31 -16.53
CA THR A 52 2.02 -7.98 -17.22
C THR A 52 1.19 -6.98 -18.01
N ARG A 53 0.41 -7.46 -18.97
CA ARG A 53 -0.46 -6.63 -19.81
C ARG A 53 -1.89 -7.13 -19.73
N GLY A 54 -2.84 -6.21 -19.85
CA GLY A 54 -4.25 -6.56 -19.86
C GLY A 54 -5.12 -5.51 -20.53
N VAL A 55 -6.43 -5.77 -20.46
CA VAL A 55 -7.47 -4.90 -20.99
C VAL A 55 -8.58 -4.83 -19.94
N THR A 56 -9.07 -3.64 -19.62
CA THR A 56 -10.21 -3.46 -18.73
C THR A 56 -11.50 -3.96 -19.38
N SER A 57 -12.57 -4.11 -18.60
CA SER A 57 -13.91 -4.43 -19.14
C SER A 57 -14.43 -3.41 -20.13
N MET A 58 -13.89 -2.18 -20.12
CA MET A 58 -14.23 -1.09 -21.04
C MET A 58 -13.34 -1.05 -22.29
N GLY A 59 -12.41 -2.00 -22.46
CA GLY A 59 -11.53 -2.06 -23.62
C GLY A 59 -10.23 -1.26 -23.49
N VAL A 60 -9.96 -0.65 -22.33
CA VAL A 60 -8.74 0.13 -22.10
C VAL A 60 -7.57 -0.79 -21.81
N LYS A 61 -6.51 -0.69 -22.60
CA LYS A 61 -5.28 -1.46 -22.36
C LYS A 61 -4.50 -0.89 -21.18
N PHE A 62 -3.78 -1.77 -20.49
CA PHE A 62 -2.87 -1.38 -19.42
C PHE A 62 -1.62 -2.28 -19.36
N ASP A 63 -0.53 -1.68 -18.88
CA ASP A 63 0.62 -2.41 -18.34
C ASP A 63 0.51 -2.43 -16.80
N ARG A 64 0.90 -3.53 -16.17
CA ARG A 64 0.89 -3.70 -14.72
C ARG A 64 2.27 -4.10 -14.22
N TYR A 65 2.74 -3.40 -13.19
CA TYR A 65 4.00 -3.63 -12.52
C TYR A 65 3.72 -3.98 -11.06
N ASN A 66 4.23 -5.11 -10.60
CA ASN A 66 4.01 -5.56 -9.23
C ASN A 66 5.32 -5.54 -8.43
N LEU A 67 5.20 -5.18 -7.17
CA LEU A 67 6.22 -5.35 -6.14
C LEU A 67 5.60 -6.17 -5.01
N THR A 68 6.25 -7.28 -4.66
CA THR A 68 5.86 -8.16 -3.58
C THR A 68 6.81 -7.97 -2.41
N ILE A 69 6.26 -7.72 -1.23
CA ILE A 69 7.00 -7.71 0.05
C ILE A 69 6.63 -9.02 0.75
N ASP A 70 7.58 -9.95 0.84
CA ASP A 70 7.35 -11.32 1.30
C ASP A 70 8.10 -11.58 2.61
N SER A 71 7.39 -12.10 3.61
CA SER A 71 7.91 -12.56 4.90
C SER A 71 7.37 -13.96 5.20
N ALA A 72 7.87 -14.61 6.25
CA ALA A 72 7.49 -15.99 6.57
C ALA A 72 5.98 -16.19 6.75
N ASP A 73 5.31 -15.23 7.41
CA ASP A 73 3.89 -15.32 7.78
C ASP A 73 3.03 -14.23 7.12
N TYR A 74 3.65 -13.26 6.44
CA TYR A 74 2.98 -12.05 5.96
C TYR A 74 3.45 -11.68 4.57
N PHE A 75 2.56 -11.04 3.81
CA PHE A 75 2.92 -10.47 2.52
C PHE A 75 2.21 -9.14 2.28
N ALA A 76 2.77 -8.34 1.38
CA ALA A 76 2.11 -7.20 0.78
C ALA A 76 2.36 -7.19 -0.73
N TRP A 77 1.33 -6.81 -1.49
CA TRP A 77 1.44 -6.52 -2.91
C TRP A 77 1.20 -5.05 -3.15
N LEU A 78 2.17 -4.40 -3.79
CA LEU A 78 2.03 -3.09 -4.39
C LEU A 78 1.92 -3.26 -5.90
N ILE A 79 0.83 -2.75 -6.46
CA ILE A 79 0.44 -2.98 -7.85
C ILE A 79 0.25 -1.62 -8.51
N LEU A 80 1.11 -1.32 -9.47
CA LEU A 80 1.01 -0.14 -10.32
C LEU A 80 0.38 -0.53 -11.65
N THR A 81 -0.83 -0.05 -11.92
CA THR A 81 -1.53 -0.26 -13.19
C THR A 81 -1.49 1.03 -14.00
N ARG A 82 -0.77 1.00 -15.13
CA ARG A 82 -0.63 2.10 -16.08
C ARG A 82 -1.59 1.91 -17.25
N TYR A 83 -2.60 2.76 -17.34
CA TYR A 83 -3.59 2.76 -18.41
C TYR A 83 -3.09 3.55 -19.63
N GLU A 84 -3.47 3.13 -20.85
CA GLU A 84 -3.13 3.87 -22.07
C GLU A 84 -3.80 5.27 -22.09
N GLU A 85 -4.96 5.41 -21.45
CA GLU A 85 -5.72 6.67 -21.31
C GLU A 85 -6.01 7.03 -19.84
N PRO A 86 -6.23 8.31 -19.52
CA PRO A 86 -6.51 8.75 -18.14
C PRO A 86 -7.85 8.22 -17.62
N MET A 87 -7.82 7.61 -16.44
CA MET A 87 -8.98 7.04 -15.76
C MET A 87 -9.45 7.96 -14.62
N VAL A 88 -10.72 7.88 -14.25
CA VAL A 88 -11.25 8.59 -13.07
C VAL A 88 -10.56 8.07 -11.81
N ALA A 89 -10.03 8.99 -11.01
CA ALA A 89 -9.15 8.69 -9.88
C ALA A 89 -9.64 9.29 -8.55
N ASN A 90 -10.92 9.70 -8.47
CA ASN A 90 -11.49 10.29 -7.26
C ASN A 90 -11.67 9.24 -6.15
N ILE A 91 -12.09 9.68 -4.95
CA ILE A 91 -12.25 8.79 -3.79
C ILE A 91 -13.17 7.60 -4.11
N THR A 92 -14.30 7.83 -4.78
CA THR A 92 -15.25 6.76 -5.14
C THR A 92 -14.64 5.72 -6.09
N ALA A 93 -13.82 6.15 -7.05
CA ALA A 93 -13.10 5.22 -7.93
C ALA A 93 -12.10 4.37 -7.14
N ASN A 94 -11.35 4.98 -6.21
CA ASN A 94 -10.43 4.26 -5.33
C ASN A 94 -11.17 3.31 -4.37
N GLU A 95 -12.30 3.72 -3.81
CA GLU A 95 -13.16 2.87 -2.97
C GLU A 95 -13.62 1.62 -3.72
N TYR A 96 -13.99 1.75 -5.00
CA TYR A 96 -14.37 0.59 -5.82
C TYR A 96 -13.21 -0.40 -5.99
N ILE A 97 -11.99 0.10 -6.22
CA ILE A 97 -10.79 -0.72 -6.35
C ILE A 97 -10.47 -1.46 -5.04
N VAL A 98 -10.50 -0.74 -3.92
CA VAL A 98 -10.29 -1.32 -2.57
C VAL A 98 -11.37 -2.34 -2.25
N TYR A 99 -12.64 -2.01 -2.46
CA TYR A 99 -13.77 -2.90 -2.23
C TYR A 99 -13.61 -4.20 -3.02
N SER A 100 -13.36 -4.11 -4.33
CA SER A 100 -13.17 -5.28 -5.20
C SER A 100 -12.00 -6.16 -4.76
N ALA A 101 -10.88 -5.55 -4.34
CA ALA A 101 -9.72 -6.28 -3.83
C ALA A 101 -10.06 -7.05 -2.54
N LEU A 102 -10.77 -6.43 -1.60
CA LEU A 102 -11.13 -7.06 -0.33
C LEU A 102 -12.20 -8.15 -0.50
N ILE A 103 -13.20 -7.95 -1.36
CA ILE A 103 -14.16 -9.01 -1.72
C ILE A 103 -13.42 -10.21 -2.34
N SER A 104 -12.48 -9.95 -3.25
CA SER A 104 -11.68 -11.02 -3.88
C SER A 104 -10.78 -11.75 -2.87
N ALA A 105 -10.40 -11.08 -1.77
CA ALA A 105 -9.65 -11.66 -0.68
C ALA A 105 -10.53 -12.42 0.35
N GLY A 106 -11.86 -12.38 0.22
CA GLY A 106 -12.79 -13.12 1.07
C GLY A 106 -13.61 -12.25 2.04
N ALA A 107 -13.62 -10.93 1.90
CA ALA A 107 -14.51 -10.07 2.67
C ALA A 107 -15.97 -10.23 2.23
N ASP A 108 -16.91 -10.28 3.17
CA ASP A 108 -18.34 -10.13 2.86
C ASP A 108 -18.74 -8.65 2.74
N LYS A 109 -18.30 -7.85 3.72
CA LYS A 109 -18.59 -6.42 3.80
C LYS A 109 -17.39 -5.68 4.42
N PRO A 110 -16.40 -5.26 3.61
CA PRO A 110 -15.24 -4.56 4.13
C PRO A 110 -15.62 -3.16 4.65
N ASN A 111 -14.86 -2.68 5.63
CA ASN A 111 -14.93 -1.29 6.05
C ASN A 111 -14.06 -0.44 5.12
N LEU A 112 -14.55 0.72 4.69
CA LEU A 112 -13.85 1.64 3.79
C LEU A 112 -13.72 3.01 4.44
N TYR A 113 -12.58 3.66 4.23
CA TYR A 113 -12.22 4.94 4.81
C TYR A 113 -11.46 5.79 3.77
N PRO A 114 -11.84 7.06 3.58
CA PRO A 114 -11.02 7.99 2.80
C PRO A 114 -9.76 8.38 3.59
N LEU A 115 -8.66 8.57 2.87
CA LEU A 115 -7.40 9.09 3.42
C LEU A 115 -6.60 9.81 2.32
N THR A 116 -5.37 10.20 2.67
CA THR A 116 -4.40 10.71 1.71
C THR A 116 -3.18 9.80 1.72
N ILE A 117 -2.69 9.44 0.53
CA ILE A 117 -1.42 8.72 0.33
C ILE A 117 -0.59 9.54 -0.64
N ASP A 118 0.69 9.80 -0.31
CA ASP A 118 1.59 10.60 -1.16
C ASP A 118 1.00 11.97 -1.58
N GLY A 119 0.25 12.59 -0.67
CA GLY A 119 -0.44 13.86 -0.92
C GLY A 119 -1.68 13.79 -1.84
N LYS A 120 -2.10 12.60 -2.27
CA LYS A 120 -3.23 12.37 -3.18
C LYS A 120 -4.46 11.79 -2.46
N PRO A 121 -5.70 12.10 -2.91
CA PRO A 121 -6.90 11.42 -2.43
C PRO A 121 -6.78 9.91 -2.62
N ALA A 122 -7.10 9.17 -1.57
CA ALA A 122 -6.98 7.72 -1.52
C ALA A 122 -8.19 7.10 -0.80
N SER A 123 -8.31 5.78 -0.93
CA SER A 123 -9.20 4.96 -0.10
C SER A 123 -8.41 3.85 0.56
N LEU A 124 -8.80 3.49 1.79
CA LEU A 124 -8.27 2.38 2.56
C LEU A 124 -9.44 1.55 3.05
N GLY A 125 -9.28 0.23 3.05
CA GLY A 125 -10.26 -0.67 3.63
C GLY A 125 -9.62 -1.87 4.29
N ASN A 126 -10.39 -2.53 5.14
CA ASN A 126 -9.94 -3.74 5.79
C ASN A 126 -11.10 -4.67 6.15
N PHE A 127 -10.74 -5.92 6.40
CA PHE A 127 -11.57 -6.89 7.11
C PHE A 127 -10.68 -7.84 7.90
N ARG A 128 -11.30 -8.60 8.81
CA ARG A 128 -10.67 -9.74 9.47
C ARG A 128 -11.47 -11.00 9.19
N PHE A 129 -10.78 -12.12 9.05
CA PHE A 129 -11.45 -13.41 9.09
C PHE A 129 -12.13 -13.62 10.44
N GLU A 130 -13.17 -14.46 10.46
CA GLU A 130 -13.86 -14.79 11.69
C GLU A 130 -12.89 -15.44 12.70
N ARG A 131 -13.00 -15.02 13.96
CA ARG A 131 -12.23 -15.63 15.04
C ARG A 131 -12.57 -17.12 15.18
N GLN A 132 -11.55 -17.94 15.38
CA GLN A 132 -11.72 -19.39 15.56
C GLN A 132 -11.77 -19.73 17.05
N PHE A 133 -12.80 -20.45 17.50
CA PHE A 133 -12.85 -20.98 18.86
C PHE A 133 -11.96 -22.23 18.97
N LEU A 134 -10.99 -22.20 19.89
CA LEU A 134 -10.04 -23.29 20.11
C LEU A 134 -10.46 -24.27 21.21
N GLY A 135 -11.57 -23.99 21.90
CA GLY A 135 -11.99 -24.74 23.09
C GLY A 135 -11.62 -24.04 24.40
N GLN A 136 -12.25 -24.44 25.50
CA GLN A 136 -11.93 -23.96 26.86
C GLN A 136 -11.94 -22.42 27.06
N GLY A 137 -12.73 -21.69 26.27
CA GLY A 137 -12.79 -20.23 26.32
C GLY A 137 -11.66 -19.52 25.55
N GLN A 138 -10.79 -20.26 24.86
CA GLN A 138 -9.72 -19.71 24.04
C GLN A 138 -10.19 -19.44 22.62
N TYR A 139 -9.70 -18.35 22.04
CA TYR A 139 -9.99 -17.92 20.67
C TYR A 139 -8.69 -17.52 19.98
N GLN A 140 -8.62 -17.79 18.68
CA GLN A 140 -7.63 -17.23 17.78
C GLN A 140 -8.31 -16.14 16.95
N GLU A 141 -7.74 -14.94 16.96
CA GLU A 141 -8.20 -13.86 16.08
C GLU A 141 -7.92 -14.23 14.63
N GLY A 142 -8.84 -13.86 13.73
CA GLY A 142 -8.62 -14.04 12.30
C GLY A 142 -7.65 -13.00 11.75
N ASP A 143 -6.98 -13.38 10.67
CA ASP A 143 -5.99 -12.54 10.03
C ASP A 143 -6.61 -11.23 9.51
N LEU A 144 -5.85 -10.14 9.65
CA LEU A 144 -6.21 -8.84 9.12
C LEU A 144 -5.78 -8.76 7.66
N ILE A 145 -6.71 -8.36 6.80
CA ILE A 145 -6.39 -7.97 5.42
C ILE A 145 -6.70 -6.49 5.28
N VAL A 146 -5.72 -5.73 4.80
CA VAL A 146 -5.88 -4.29 4.49
C VAL A 146 -5.59 -4.09 3.01
N ALA A 147 -6.38 -3.24 2.36
CA ALA A 147 -6.11 -2.76 1.03
C ALA A 147 -6.21 -1.23 0.97
N ALA A 148 -5.45 -0.61 0.08
CA ALA A 148 -5.53 0.82 -0.21
C ALA A 148 -5.34 1.09 -1.70
N SER A 149 -5.90 2.19 -2.20
CA SER A 149 -5.73 2.63 -3.59
C SER A 149 -5.63 4.13 -3.67
N TYR A 150 -4.74 4.61 -4.53
CA TYR A 150 -4.62 6.01 -4.94
C TYR A 150 -4.00 6.11 -6.34
N SER A 151 -4.05 7.29 -6.96
CA SER A 151 -3.39 7.53 -8.24
C SER A 151 -2.28 8.58 -8.10
N PRO A 152 -0.99 8.20 -8.21
CA PRO A 152 0.13 9.10 -7.93
C PRO A 152 0.22 10.27 -8.93
N ASP A 153 -0.16 10.05 -10.18
CA ASP A 153 -0.12 11.07 -11.23
C ASP A 153 -1.43 11.88 -11.33
N ALA A 154 -2.43 11.56 -10.52
CA ALA A 154 -3.76 12.13 -10.69
C ALA A 154 -3.83 13.63 -10.34
N ARG A 155 -4.64 14.32 -11.15
CA ARG A 155 -4.91 15.76 -11.10
C ARG A 155 -6.26 16.10 -11.70
N ILE A 156 -6.73 17.32 -11.44
CA ILE A 156 -7.96 17.84 -12.06
C ILE A 156 -7.66 18.12 -13.53
N SER A 157 -8.37 17.47 -14.45
CA SER A 157 -8.27 17.74 -15.89
C SER A 157 -9.08 18.98 -16.31
N GLU A 158 -8.96 19.40 -17.56
CA GLU A 158 -9.59 20.62 -18.10
C GLU A 158 -11.12 20.64 -17.94
N ASP A 159 -11.77 19.49 -17.97
CA ASP A 159 -13.22 19.32 -17.74
C ASP A 159 -13.61 19.26 -16.25
N GLY A 160 -12.67 19.50 -15.33
CA GLY A 160 -12.90 19.55 -13.89
C GLY A 160 -12.92 18.18 -13.18
N VAL A 161 -12.67 17.08 -13.90
CA VAL A 161 -12.69 15.73 -13.31
C VAL A 161 -11.30 15.33 -12.83
N TYR A 162 -11.21 14.68 -11.68
CA TYR A 162 -9.94 14.17 -11.15
C TYR A 162 -9.55 12.85 -11.84
N ARG A 163 -8.47 12.87 -12.63
CA ARG A 163 -8.02 11.73 -13.44
C ARG A 163 -6.51 11.49 -13.34
N GLY A 164 -6.10 10.24 -13.52
CA GLY A 164 -4.70 9.80 -13.61
C GLY A 164 -4.57 8.60 -14.56
N LYS A 165 -3.38 8.39 -15.12
CA LYS A 165 -3.05 7.21 -15.92
C LYS A 165 -2.55 6.05 -15.07
N THR A 166 -2.11 6.31 -13.84
CA THR A 166 -1.52 5.30 -12.97
C THR A 166 -2.41 5.10 -11.75
N ASP A 167 -2.83 3.86 -11.51
CA ASP A 167 -3.42 3.43 -10.24
C ASP A 167 -2.36 2.67 -9.43
N CYS A 168 -2.21 3.03 -8.16
CA CYS A 168 -1.37 2.34 -7.20
C CYS A 168 -2.25 1.69 -6.15
N ARG A 169 -2.27 0.36 -6.15
CA ARG A 169 -3.03 -0.45 -5.21
C ARG A 169 -2.12 -1.24 -4.29
N ILE A 170 -2.46 -1.26 -3.00
CA ILE A 170 -1.78 -2.05 -1.98
C ILE A 170 -2.77 -3.07 -1.44
N ILE A 171 -2.34 -4.30 -1.20
CA ILE A 171 -3.05 -5.27 -0.35
C ILE A 171 -2.02 -5.98 0.52
N SER A 172 -2.32 -6.14 1.81
CA SER A 172 -1.35 -6.64 2.79
C SER A 172 -2.00 -7.43 3.92
N THR A 173 -1.26 -8.43 4.41
CA THR A 173 -1.60 -9.25 5.58
C THR A 173 -0.74 -8.95 6.80
N PHE A 174 0.24 -8.04 6.66
CA PHE A 174 1.09 -7.64 7.78
C PHE A 174 0.27 -7.06 8.96
N PRO A 175 0.84 -7.05 10.18
CA PRO A 175 0.28 -6.29 11.29
C PRO A 175 -0.01 -4.83 10.92
N TRP A 176 -1.10 -4.28 11.48
CA TRP A 176 -1.59 -2.95 11.12
C TRP A 176 -0.52 -1.85 11.23
N GLU A 177 0.33 -1.91 12.25
CA GLU A 177 1.38 -0.92 12.50
C GLU A 177 2.38 -0.85 11.33
N ILE A 178 2.71 -2.01 10.76
CA ILE A 178 3.62 -2.14 9.62
C ILE A 178 2.93 -1.64 8.34
N ILE A 179 1.67 -2.04 8.13
CA ILE A 179 0.87 -1.58 6.98
C ILE A 179 0.70 -0.07 7.00
N ARG A 180 0.41 0.49 8.17
CA ARG A 180 0.25 1.92 8.39
C ARG A 180 1.51 2.67 8.00
N ASP A 181 2.67 2.20 8.45
CA ASP A 181 3.95 2.84 8.15
C ASP A 181 4.29 2.72 6.66
N LEU A 182 4.04 1.55 6.03
CA LEU A 182 4.12 1.37 4.58
C LEU A 182 3.26 2.39 3.83
N ILE A 183 1.99 2.53 4.18
CA ILE A 183 1.02 3.40 3.50
C ILE A 183 1.40 4.89 3.64
N TYR A 184 1.75 5.34 4.85
CA TYR A 184 2.02 6.76 5.08
C TYR A 184 3.39 7.23 4.59
N THR A 185 4.32 6.30 4.34
CA THR A 185 5.64 6.61 3.80
C THR A 185 5.78 6.25 2.32
N LEU A 186 4.76 5.62 1.73
CA LEU A 186 4.75 5.27 0.34
C LEU A 186 4.83 6.54 -0.53
N HIS A 187 5.82 6.53 -1.41
CA HIS A 187 5.99 7.49 -2.47
C HIS A 187 6.20 6.75 -3.79
N VAL A 188 5.54 7.23 -4.84
CA VAL A 188 5.70 6.72 -6.21
C VAL A 188 6.11 7.88 -7.10
N GLU A 189 7.38 7.88 -7.49
CA GLU A 189 7.91 8.83 -8.46
C GLU A 189 7.43 8.45 -9.86
N VAL A 190 6.66 9.36 -10.47
CA VAL A 190 6.04 9.17 -11.78
C VAL A 190 6.98 9.63 -12.90
N PRO A 191 7.08 8.91 -14.04
CA PRO A 191 7.88 9.36 -15.18
C PRO A 191 7.46 10.74 -15.70
N LYS A 192 8.44 11.58 -16.07
CA LYS A 192 8.22 12.96 -16.55
C LYS A 192 7.26 13.03 -17.75
N GLU A 193 7.22 12.01 -18.61
CA GLU A 193 6.30 11.97 -19.75
C GLU A 193 4.83 11.95 -19.30
N GLU A 194 4.53 11.31 -18.17
CA GLU A 194 3.17 11.26 -17.61
C GLU A 194 2.78 12.56 -16.89
N GLU A 195 3.76 13.26 -16.33
CA GLU A 195 3.57 14.62 -15.80
C GLU A 195 3.25 15.62 -16.92
N ALA A 196 3.88 15.49 -18.08
CA ALA A 196 3.68 16.38 -19.22
C ALA A 196 2.32 16.19 -19.91
N LEU A 197 1.83 14.96 -20.06
CA LEU A 197 0.63 14.63 -20.86
C LEU A 197 -0.71 15.10 -20.27
N LEU A 198 -0.74 15.50 -19.00
CA LEU A 198 -1.93 16.09 -18.36
C LEU A 198 -1.61 17.46 -17.72
N SER A 199 -0.53 18.12 -18.15
CA SER A 199 -0.31 19.54 -17.88
C SER A 199 -1.08 20.37 -18.93
N PRO A 200 -1.83 21.42 -18.54
CA PRO A 200 -2.54 22.24 -19.51
C PRO A 200 -1.54 22.93 -20.45
N GLY A 201 -1.57 22.51 -21.73
CA GLY A 201 -0.95 23.12 -22.90
C GLY A 201 0.42 23.79 -22.72
N ASN A 202 1.51 23.04 -22.92
CA ASN A 202 2.66 23.58 -23.65
C ASN A 202 2.39 23.42 -25.16
N LEU A 203 1.42 24.18 -25.67
CA LEU A 203 1.42 24.55 -27.07
C LEU A 203 2.42 25.70 -27.20
N SER A 204 3.66 25.37 -27.59
CA SER A 204 4.57 26.37 -28.13
C SER A 204 3.93 26.97 -29.38
N LEU A 205 3.53 28.24 -29.29
CA LEU A 205 3.38 29.13 -30.43
C LEU A 205 4.74 29.35 -31.11
#